data_AF-A0A2K3KFC8-F1
#
_entry.id   AF-A0A2K3KFC8-F1
#
_cell.length_a   1.000
_cell.length_b   1.000
_cell.length_c   1.000
_cell.angle_alpha   90.00
_cell.angle_beta   90.00
_cell.angle_gamma   90.00
#
_symmetry.space_group_name_H-M   'P 1'
#
loop_
_entity.id
_entity.type
_entity.pdbx_description
1 polymer ?
#
loop_
_entity_poly.entity_id
_entity_poly.type
_entity_poly.pdbx_seq_one_letter_code
_entity_poly.pdbx_strand_id
1 'polypeptide(L)'
;MKSALTSSNIRPFFIPQPATNNRTFSFSLTNTTYRTRCSISMANTIKTYHLSNLTQTQLLSLKSRPRIDFTSIFNVVNPIVDDVHNKGDEAVKQYTSRFDKVDLDKIVELVSDLPDP
;
A
#
# COMPACT_ATOMS: atom_id res chain seq x y z
N MET A 1 -9.10 73.09 -12.78
CA MET A 1 -9.91 72.32 -11.82
C MET A 1 -11.05 71.65 -12.57
N LYS A 2 -10.95 70.35 -12.85
CA LYS A 2 -11.99 69.56 -13.52
C LYS A 2 -12.20 68.27 -12.73
N SER A 3 -13.47 68.00 -12.45
CA SER A 3 -14.07 66.92 -11.68
C SER A 3 -14.07 65.56 -12.41
N ALA A 4 -14.04 64.45 -11.66
CA ALA A 4 -14.74 63.22 -12.02
C ALA A 4 -14.98 62.35 -10.76
N LEU A 5 -16.23 61.94 -10.57
CA LEU A 5 -16.73 60.98 -9.57
C LEU A 5 -16.75 59.55 -10.15
N THR A 6 -16.97 58.59 -9.24
CA THR A 6 -17.38 57.17 -9.46
C THR A 6 -16.22 56.21 -9.78
N SER A 7 -16.10 55.03 -9.18
CA SER A 7 -17.11 53.98 -9.07
C SER A 7 -16.78 52.99 -7.93
N SER A 8 -17.80 52.60 -7.16
CA SER A 8 -17.75 51.58 -6.11
C SER A 8 -17.89 50.16 -6.69
N ASN A 9 -16.83 49.36 -6.60
CA ASN A 9 -16.85 47.94 -7.00
C ASN A 9 -17.58 47.08 -5.95
N ILE A 10 -18.83 46.72 -6.23
CA ILE A 10 -19.60 45.72 -5.47
C ILE A 10 -19.22 44.34 -6.00
N ARG A 11 -18.62 43.49 -5.16
CA ARG A 11 -18.35 42.07 -5.49
C ARG A 11 -19.66 41.28 -5.42
N PRO A 12 -19.96 40.38 -6.38
CA PRO A 12 -21.12 39.52 -6.26
C PRO A 12 -20.89 38.46 -5.17
N PHE A 13 -21.90 38.31 -4.33
CA PHE A 13 -22.00 37.32 -3.26
C PHE A 13 -22.23 35.93 -3.87
N PHE A 14 -21.29 35.00 -3.66
CA PHE A 14 -21.38 33.63 -4.15
C PHE A 14 -22.21 32.78 -3.17
N ILE A 15 -23.41 32.36 -3.59
CA ILE A 15 -24.27 31.44 -2.84
C ILE A 15 -23.90 30.00 -3.27
N PRO A 16 -23.47 29.10 -2.36
CA PRO A 16 -23.23 27.71 -2.71
C PRO A 16 -24.57 26.95 -2.87
N GLN A 17 -24.75 26.26 -3.99
CA GLN A 17 -25.87 25.31 -4.18
C GLN A 17 -25.55 23.94 -3.54
N PRO A 18 -26.55 23.23 -2.97
CA PRO A 18 -26.37 21.90 -2.41
C PRO A 18 -26.23 20.84 -3.51
N ALA A 19 -25.11 20.11 -3.50
CA ALA A 19 -24.87 18.98 -4.38
C ALA A 19 -25.73 17.78 -3.94
N THR A 20 -26.87 17.57 -4.59
CA THR A 20 -27.62 16.30 -4.52
C THR A 20 -27.07 15.37 -5.60
N ASN A 21 -26.12 14.51 -5.22
CA ASN A 21 -25.53 13.52 -6.11
C ASN A 21 -26.23 12.16 -5.92
N ASN A 22 -27.35 12.01 -6.61
CA ASN A 22 -28.04 10.74 -6.83
C ASN A 22 -27.42 10.01 -8.02
N ARG A 23 -26.21 9.46 -7.82
CA ARG A 23 -25.65 8.46 -8.73
C ARG A 23 -26.15 7.08 -8.35
N THR A 24 -27.28 6.69 -8.94
CA THR A 24 -27.75 5.31 -8.97
C THR A 24 -26.83 4.51 -9.89
N PHE A 25 -25.78 3.88 -9.34
CA PHE A 25 -24.99 2.88 -10.06
C PHE A 25 -25.73 1.54 -9.99
N SER A 26 -26.52 1.22 -11.02
CA SER A 26 -27.06 -0.12 -11.21
C SER A 26 -26.06 -0.96 -12.01
N PHE A 27 -25.31 -1.83 -11.34
CA PHE A 27 -24.56 -2.90 -12.00
C PHE A 27 -25.44 -4.15 -12.04
N SER A 28 -26.03 -4.45 -13.19
CA SER A 28 -26.68 -5.74 -13.44
C SER A 28 -25.62 -6.75 -13.87
N LEU A 29 -25.30 -7.71 -13.00
CA LEU A 29 -24.47 -8.86 -13.36
C LEU A 29 -25.36 -9.98 -13.88
N THR A 30 -25.22 -10.31 -15.17
CA THR A 30 -25.82 -11.49 -15.79
C THR A 30 -25.16 -12.76 -15.23
N ASN A 31 -25.98 -13.73 -14.79
CA ASN A 31 -25.54 -15.04 -14.30
C ASN A 31 -24.80 -15.82 -15.40
N THR A 32 -23.46 -15.83 -15.36
CA THR A 32 -22.65 -16.79 -16.11
C THR A 32 -22.19 -17.89 -15.16
N THR A 33 -22.67 -19.10 -15.42
CA THR A 33 -22.31 -20.35 -14.73
C THR A 33 -20.85 -20.73 -15.02
N TYR A 34 -19.94 -20.43 -14.10
CA TYR A 34 -18.57 -20.97 -14.14
C TYR A 34 -18.49 -22.23 -13.27
N ARG A 35 -18.55 -23.37 -13.94
CA ARG A 35 -18.29 -24.68 -13.36
C ARG A 35 -16.78 -24.92 -13.39
N THR A 36 -16.13 -24.94 -12.23
CA THR A 36 -14.74 -25.39 -12.12
C THR A 36 -14.62 -26.39 -10.98
N ARG A 37 -14.39 -27.66 -11.36
CA ARG A 37 -14.00 -28.74 -10.47
C ARG A 37 -12.50 -28.65 -10.22
N CYS A 38 -12.10 -28.33 -8.99
CA CYS A 38 -10.78 -28.67 -8.46
C CYS A 38 -10.96 -29.18 -7.02
N SER A 39 -10.46 -30.37 -6.76
CA SER A 39 -10.44 -31.04 -5.47
C SER A 39 -9.12 -30.76 -4.76
N ILE A 40 -9.17 -30.09 -3.60
CA ILE A 40 -8.46 -30.38 -2.32
C ILE A 40 -8.49 -29.15 -1.40
N SER A 41 -8.98 -29.42 -0.17
CA SER A 41 -8.90 -28.68 1.11
C SER A 41 -9.30 -27.20 1.20
N MET A 42 -10.44 -26.97 1.90
CA MET A 42 -10.96 -25.73 2.49
C MET A 42 -10.56 -24.43 1.78
N ALA A 43 -11.26 -24.13 0.68
CA ALA A 43 -11.14 -22.86 -0.02
C ALA A 43 -11.54 -21.70 0.91
N ASN A 44 -10.55 -20.97 1.42
CA ASN A 44 -10.76 -19.61 1.92
C ASN A 44 -11.12 -18.73 0.71
N THR A 45 -12.41 -18.52 0.48
CA THR A 45 -12.90 -17.58 -0.54
C THR A 45 -12.59 -16.13 -0.13
N ILE A 46 -12.45 -15.23 -1.11
CA ILE A 46 -12.27 -13.80 -0.84
C ILE A 46 -13.49 -13.28 -0.07
N LYS A 47 -13.25 -12.62 1.07
CA LYS A 47 -14.32 -12.03 1.87
C LYS A 47 -15.00 -10.89 1.10
N THR A 48 -16.32 -10.97 0.94
CA THR A 48 -17.15 -9.96 0.26
C THR A 48 -17.98 -9.19 1.27
N TYR A 49 -18.07 -7.88 1.12
CA TYR A 49 -18.83 -6.99 2.02
C TYR A 49 -19.80 -6.12 1.22
N HIS A 50 -20.97 -5.84 1.80
CA HIS A 50 -21.96 -4.93 1.22
C HIS A 50 -22.06 -3.66 2.07
N LEU A 51 -21.87 -2.49 1.46
CA LEU A 51 -21.69 -1.22 2.18
C LEU A 51 -22.90 -0.86 3.06
N SER A 52 -24.13 -1.16 2.62
CA SER A 52 -25.34 -0.85 3.40
C SER A 52 -25.46 -1.65 4.70
N ASN A 53 -24.73 -2.77 4.82
CA ASN A 53 -24.84 -3.69 5.95
C ASN A 53 -23.69 -3.51 6.96
N LEU A 54 -22.86 -2.47 6.79
CA LEU A 54 -21.72 -2.18 7.65
C LEU A 54 -22.00 -1.00 8.57
N THR A 55 -21.61 -1.16 9.82
CA THR A 55 -21.51 -0.05 10.77
C THR A 55 -20.27 0.80 10.47
N GLN A 56 -20.26 2.04 10.96
CA GLN A 56 -19.11 2.94 10.77
C GLN A 56 -17.79 2.34 11.28
N THR A 57 -17.82 1.62 12.40
CA THR A 57 -16.65 0.95 12.98
C THR A 57 -16.11 -0.17 12.07
N GLN A 58 -17.00 -0.96 11.47
CA GLN A 58 -16.60 -2.01 10.51
C GLN A 58 -16.06 -1.41 9.21
N LEU A 59 -16.62 -0.30 8.75
CA LEU A 59 -16.11 0.41 7.59
C LEU A 59 -14.70 0.96 7.83
N LEU A 60 -14.43 1.47 9.04
CA LEU A 60 -13.10 1.92 9.43
C LEU A 60 -12.10 0.75 9.56
N SER A 61 -12.54 -0.42 10.06
CA SER A 61 -11.65 -1.58 10.17
C SER A 61 -11.25 -2.14 8.80
N LEU A 62 -12.08 -2.02 7.75
CA LEU A 62 -11.70 -2.41 6.39
C LEU A 62 -10.53 -1.59 5.80
N LYS A 63 -10.26 -0.40 6.34
CA LYS A 63 -9.10 0.41 5.96
C LYS A 63 -7.80 -0.09 6.60
N SER A 64 -7.89 -0.98 7.59
CA SER A 64 -6.72 -1.53 8.25
C SER A 64 -6.00 -2.48 7.30
N ARG A 65 -4.69 -2.26 7.12
CA ARG A 65 -3.82 -3.21 6.44
C ARG A 65 -3.43 -4.29 7.45
N PRO A 66 -3.30 -5.57 7.05
CA PRO A 66 -2.70 -6.59 7.91
C PRO A 66 -1.28 -6.15 8.27
N ARG A 67 -1.10 -5.66 9.51
CA ARG A 67 0.20 -5.24 10.04
C ARG A 67 0.71 -6.35 10.95
N ILE A 68 2.00 -6.64 10.86
CA ILE A 68 2.68 -7.60 11.72
C ILE A 68 3.19 -6.83 12.96
N ASP A 69 3.16 -7.46 14.14
CA ASP A 69 3.77 -6.90 15.35
C ASP A 69 5.30 -6.93 15.21
N PHE A 70 5.94 -5.77 15.34
CA PHE A 70 7.38 -5.61 15.15
C PHE A 70 8.21 -6.10 16.35
N THR A 71 7.58 -6.29 17.53
CA THR A 71 8.30 -6.70 18.75
C THR A 71 9.00 -8.04 18.57
N SER A 72 8.32 -9.02 17.95
CA SER A 72 8.90 -10.33 17.67
C SER A 72 9.96 -10.28 16.56
N ILE A 73 9.79 -9.40 15.58
CA ILE A 73 10.72 -9.21 14.47
C ILE A 73 12.03 -8.58 14.96
N PHE A 74 11.98 -7.59 15.85
CA PHE A 74 13.18 -6.93 16.37
C PHE A 74 14.10 -7.89 17.12
N ASN A 75 13.55 -8.86 17.86
CA ASN A 75 14.35 -9.89 18.53
C ASN A 75 15.16 -10.74 17.54
N VAL A 76 14.69 -10.89 16.30
CA VAL A 76 15.36 -11.66 15.25
C VAL A 76 16.33 -10.80 14.45
N VAL A 77 15.96 -9.55 14.14
CA VAL A 77 16.72 -8.67 13.26
C VAL A 77 17.84 -7.93 13.99
N ASN A 78 17.65 -7.52 15.24
CA ASN A 78 18.66 -6.74 15.98
C ASN A 78 20.02 -7.47 16.08
N PRO A 79 20.09 -8.78 16.43
CA PRO A 79 21.38 -9.48 16.45
C PRO A 79 22.10 -9.50 15.10
N ILE A 80 21.36 -9.53 13.99
CA ILE A 80 21.91 -9.50 12.64
C ILE A 80 22.52 -8.12 12.34
N VAL A 81 21.80 -7.06 12.70
CA VAL A 81 22.27 -5.67 12.53
C VAL A 81 23.52 -5.43 13.39
N ASP A 82 23.50 -5.88 14.64
CA ASP A 82 24.65 -5.76 15.55
C ASP A 82 25.86 -6.56 15.05
N ASP A 83 25.64 -7.76 14.51
CA ASP A 83 26.71 -8.57 13.90
C ASP A 83 27.34 -7.88 12.69
N VAL A 84 26.52 -7.29 11.80
CA VAL A 84 27.02 -6.54 10.65
C VAL A 84 27.75 -5.27 11.10
N HIS A 85 27.28 -4.60 12.14
CA HIS A 85 27.97 -3.43 12.70
C HIS A 85 29.36 -3.80 13.25
N ASN A 86 29.50 -4.94 13.92
CA ASN A 86 30.73 -5.36 14.57
C ASN A 86 31.72 -6.07 13.64
N LYS A 87 31.23 -6.87 12.68
CA LYS A 87 32.05 -7.74 11.81
C LYS A 87 32.06 -7.30 10.34
N GLY A 88 31.20 -6.38 9.94
CA GLY A 88 31.11 -5.87 8.58
C GLY A 88 30.80 -6.96 7.54
N ASP A 89 31.58 -6.98 6.47
CA ASP A 89 31.42 -7.84 5.30
C ASP A 89 31.44 -9.35 5.61
N GLU A 90 32.16 -9.76 6.66
CA GLU A 90 32.20 -11.17 7.07
C GLU A 90 30.80 -11.64 7.52
N ALA A 91 30.11 -10.83 8.32
CA ALA A 91 28.74 -11.16 8.75
C ALA A 91 27.78 -11.18 7.56
N VAL A 92 27.93 -10.27 6.60
CA VAL A 92 27.10 -10.25 5.39
C VAL A 92 27.25 -11.56 4.62
N LYS A 93 28.48 -12.02 4.35
CA LYS A 93 28.73 -13.30 3.67
C LYS A 93 28.11 -14.49 4.42
N GLN A 94 28.28 -14.55 5.74
CA GLN A 94 27.71 -15.61 6.56
C GLN A 94 26.18 -15.65 6.45
N TYR A 95 25.52 -14.49 6.51
CA TYR A 95 24.07 -14.41 6.41
C TYR A 95 23.56 -14.68 4.99
N THR A 96 24.26 -14.26 3.94
CA THR A 96 23.95 -14.61 2.54
C THR A 96 24.02 -16.12 2.32
N SER A 97 25.09 -16.78 2.79
CA SER A 97 25.20 -18.24 2.72
C SER A 97 24.09 -18.94 3.51
N ARG A 98 23.72 -18.39 4.68
CA ARG A 98 22.67 -18.97 5.53
C ARG A 98 21.26 -18.84 4.94
N PHE A 99 20.88 -17.67 4.45
CA PHE A 99 19.51 -17.37 4.02
C PHE A 99 19.30 -17.62 2.53
N ASP A 100 20.22 -17.15 1.70
CA ASP A 100 20.13 -17.23 0.23
C ASP A 100 20.80 -18.48 -0.33
N LYS A 101 21.58 -19.19 0.49
CA LYS A 101 22.32 -20.42 0.12
C LYS A 101 23.36 -20.18 -0.98
N VAL A 102 23.98 -19.00 -0.97
CA VAL A 102 25.02 -18.59 -1.91
C VAL A 102 26.29 -18.20 -1.16
N ASP A 103 27.42 -18.74 -1.59
CA ASP A 103 28.74 -18.35 -1.12
C ASP A 103 29.36 -17.33 -2.10
N LEU A 104 29.71 -16.14 -1.61
CA LEU A 104 30.23 -15.04 -2.42
C LEU A 104 31.65 -14.65 -2.01
N ASP A 105 32.54 -14.52 -3.00
CA ASP A 105 33.88 -13.97 -2.80
C ASP A 105 33.88 -12.44 -2.74
N LYS A 106 33.13 -11.82 -3.66
CA LYS A 106 32.98 -10.36 -3.75
C LYS A 106 31.52 -9.97 -3.54
N ILE A 107 31.29 -9.07 -2.59
CA ILE A 107 29.96 -8.66 -2.13
C ILE A 107 29.52 -7.36 -2.83
N VAL A 108 30.49 -6.51 -3.19
CA VAL A 108 30.25 -5.21 -3.80
C VAL A 108 31.06 -5.12 -5.09
N GLU A 109 30.36 -4.83 -6.19
CA GLU A 109 30.95 -4.59 -7.50
C GLU A 109 30.80 -3.11 -7.87
N LEU A 110 31.84 -2.55 -8.50
CA LEU A 110 31.74 -1.22 -9.08
C LEU A 110 30.95 -1.34 -10.38
N VAL A 111 29.83 -0.63 -10.48
CA VAL A 111 28.89 -0.78 -11.62
C VAL A 111 29.56 -0.48 -12.97
N SER A 112 30.55 0.41 -13.01
CA SER A 112 31.27 0.75 -14.24
C SER A 112 32.20 -0.36 -14.77
N ASP A 113 32.53 -1.35 -13.95
CA ASP A 113 33.40 -2.46 -14.34
C ASP A 113 32.61 -3.64 -14.93
N LEU A 114 31.28 -3.53 -14.98
CA LEU A 114 30.40 -4.56 -15.52
C LEU A 114 30.32 -4.44 -17.06
N PRO A 115 30.27 -5.58 -17.78
CA PRO A 115 30.09 -5.56 -19.23
C PRO A 115 28.72 -4.99 -19.61
N ASP A 116 28.65 -4.34 -20.77
CA ASP A 116 27.38 -3.88 -21.33
C ASP A 116 26.42 -5.07 -21.56
N PRO A 117 25.10 -4.89 -21.34
CA PRO A 117 24.09 -5.95 -21.36
C PRO A 117 23.78 -6.52 -22.76
#